data_AF-D1B624-F1
#
_entry.id   AF-D1B624-F1
#
_cell.length_a   1.000
_cell.length_b   1.000
_cell.length_c   1.000
_cell.angle_alpha   90.00
_cell.angle_beta   90.00
_cell.angle_gamma   90.00
#
_symmetry.space_group_name_H-M   'P 1'
#
loop_
_entity.id
_entity.type
_entity.pdbx_description
1 polymer ?
#
loop_
_entity_poly.entity_id
_entity_poly.type
_entity_poly.pdbx_seq_one_letter_code
_entity_poly.pdbx_strand_id
1 'polypeptide(L)'
;MRNPGVGLRWFVAVLLALLVAPCSWAMDEELERVLQSQGVRFHVEGQVLGDMVIGSRGTVEVIWVNRRLAEALSRAQFPPQWLVDQVQKLDSVPRGHSLFAVAVRANKPFTVDLNRLIIGVPLRRELLLTREDRMLTELSSGEESFFGVLAPVTVKPGSFIPVGYGEDRAELKVSR
;
A
#
# COMPACT_ATOMS: atom_id res chain seq x y z
N MET A 1 -63.02 -2.94 -0.77
CA MET A 1 -61.91 -3.62 -1.49
C MET A 1 -60.61 -2.94 -1.07
N ARG A 2 -59.83 -3.58 -0.19
CA ARG A 2 -58.61 -3.00 0.40
C ARG A 2 -57.41 -3.64 -0.29
N ASN A 3 -56.66 -2.86 -1.05
CA ASN A 3 -55.58 -3.33 -1.92
C ASN A 3 -54.35 -3.73 -1.05
N PRO A 4 -53.97 -5.01 -0.95
CA PRO A 4 -52.91 -5.45 -0.02
C PRO A 4 -51.48 -5.18 -0.53
N GLY A 5 -51.33 -4.67 -1.75
CA GLY A 5 -50.04 -4.59 -2.44
C GLY A 5 -49.15 -3.38 -2.12
N VAL A 6 -49.59 -2.43 -1.29
CA VAL A 6 -48.80 -1.21 -1.04
C VAL A 6 -47.74 -1.47 0.04
N GLY A 7 -48.08 -2.11 1.16
CA GLY A 7 -47.14 -2.32 2.27
C GLY A 7 -45.92 -3.17 1.89
N LEU A 8 -46.12 -4.23 1.12
CA LEU A 8 -45.05 -5.16 0.75
C LEU A 8 -44.00 -4.52 -0.19
N ARG A 9 -44.41 -3.59 -1.06
CA ARG A 9 -43.51 -2.92 -2.02
C ARG A 9 -42.58 -1.92 -1.34
N TRP A 10 -43.04 -1.24 -0.29
CA TRP A 10 -42.21 -0.34 0.52
C TRP A 10 -41.21 -1.11 1.40
N PHE A 11 -41.63 -2.24 1.97
CA PHE A 11 -40.73 -3.11 2.75
C PHE A 11 -39.59 -3.68 1.90
N VAL A 12 -39.88 -4.11 0.66
CA VAL A 12 -38.85 -4.62 -0.26
C VAL A 12 -37.89 -3.51 -0.70
N ALA A 13 -38.39 -2.30 -0.96
CA ALA A 13 -37.55 -1.16 -1.36
C ALA A 13 -36.57 -0.71 -0.24
N VAL A 14 -37.01 -0.73 1.02
CA VAL A 14 -36.15 -0.41 2.18
C VAL A 14 -35.12 -1.52 2.44
N LEU A 15 -35.50 -2.79 2.29
CA LEU A 15 -34.58 -3.92 2.42
C LEU A 15 -33.50 -3.94 1.32
N LEU A 16 -33.86 -3.54 0.09
CA LEU A 16 -32.94 -3.45 -1.03
C LEU A 16 -31.96 -2.26 -0.89
N ALA A 17 -32.39 -1.14 -0.29
CA ALA A 17 -31.53 0.01 -0.04
C ALA A 17 -30.49 -0.24 1.06
N LEU A 18 -30.80 -1.10 2.05
CA LEU A 18 -29.86 -1.52 3.10
C LEU A 18 -28.76 -2.48 2.59
N LEU A 19 -29.00 -3.19 1.48
CA LEU A 19 -28.02 -4.10 0.87
C LEU A 19 -27.00 -3.39 -0.05
N VAL A 20 -27.20 -2.11 -0.36
CA VAL A 20 -26.33 -1.31 -1.24
C VAL A 20 -25.52 -0.29 -0.44
N ALA A 21 -25.55 -0.34 0.89
CA ALA A 21 -24.55 0.38 1.67
C ALA A 21 -23.17 -0.14 1.24
N PRO A 22 -22.28 0.70 0.70
CA PRO A 22 -20.92 0.27 0.47
C PRO A 22 -20.39 -0.12 1.84
N CYS A 23 -19.97 -1.38 1.99
CA CYS A 23 -19.03 -1.73 3.04
C CYS A 23 -17.79 -0.87 2.75
N SER A 24 -17.74 0.34 3.28
CA SER A 24 -16.49 1.02 3.55
C SER A 24 -15.92 0.25 4.72
N TRP A 25 -14.98 -0.65 4.43
CA TRP A 25 -14.22 -1.34 5.45
C TRP A 25 -13.47 -0.23 6.16
N ALA A 26 -14.04 0.26 7.27
CA ALA A 26 -13.44 1.33 8.04
C ALA A 26 -12.12 0.78 8.56
N MET A 27 -11.04 1.15 7.90
CA MET A 27 -9.71 0.81 8.36
C MET A 27 -9.52 1.46 9.72
N ASP A 28 -8.90 0.74 10.65
CA ASP A 28 -8.66 1.23 11.99
C ASP A 28 -7.91 2.58 11.92
N GLU A 29 -8.43 3.60 12.60
CA GLU A 29 -7.89 4.97 12.54
C GLU A 29 -6.44 5.02 13.06
N GLU A 30 -6.09 4.17 14.02
CA GLU A 30 -4.71 4.04 14.52
C GLU A 30 -3.79 3.49 13.42
N LEU A 31 -4.24 2.45 12.70
CA LEU A 31 -3.47 1.86 11.61
C LEU A 31 -3.27 2.86 10.47
N GLU A 32 -4.32 3.56 10.05
CA GLU A 32 -4.24 4.58 9.00
C GLU A 32 -3.23 5.67 9.35
N ARG A 33 -3.28 6.19 10.59
CA ARG A 33 -2.29 7.18 11.06
C ARG A 33 -0.86 6.64 11.03
N VAL A 34 -0.67 5.37 11.41
CA VAL A 34 0.66 4.75 11.37
C VAL A 34 1.17 4.62 9.94
N LEU A 35 0.35 4.15 9.01
CA LEU A 35 0.68 4.05 7.59
C LEU A 35 1.04 5.41 6.99
N GLN A 36 0.25 6.45 7.24
CA GLN A 36 0.55 7.81 6.78
C GLN A 36 1.86 8.36 7.35
N SER A 37 2.25 7.92 8.55
CA SER A 37 3.45 8.41 9.24
C SER A 37 4.75 7.65 8.90
N GLN A 38 4.62 6.52 8.20
CA GLN A 38 5.68 5.58 7.86
C GLN A 38 5.72 5.20 6.38
N GLY A 39 4.76 5.69 5.61
CA GLY A 39 4.58 5.42 4.21
C GLY A 39 4.69 6.67 3.36
N VAL A 40 5.03 6.48 2.10
CA VAL A 40 4.97 7.50 1.07
C VAL A 40 4.42 6.87 -0.19
N ARG A 41 3.55 7.62 -0.88
CA ARG A 41 2.94 7.24 -2.14
C ARG A 41 3.34 8.23 -3.22
N PHE A 42 3.73 7.72 -4.37
CA PHE A 42 4.09 8.53 -5.54
C PHE A 42 3.64 7.87 -6.83
N HIS A 43 3.59 8.65 -7.91
CA HIS A 43 3.08 8.22 -9.20
C HIS A 43 4.21 8.11 -10.22
N VAL A 44 4.25 6.99 -10.93
CA VAL A 44 5.26 6.70 -11.95
C VAL A 44 4.78 7.24 -13.28
N GLU A 45 5.62 8.02 -13.97
CA GLU A 45 5.31 8.70 -15.24
C GLU A 45 4.06 9.62 -15.15
N GLY A 46 3.71 10.07 -13.95
CA GLY A 46 2.55 10.94 -13.71
C GLY A 46 2.93 12.41 -13.72
N GLN A 47 2.10 13.26 -14.32
CA GLN A 47 2.20 14.71 -14.19
C GLN A 47 1.14 15.20 -13.19
N VAL A 48 1.58 15.99 -12.21
CA VAL A 48 0.69 16.63 -11.24
C VAL A 48 0.16 17.93 -11.83
N LEU A 49 -1.17 18.06 -11.90
CA LEU A 49 -1.87 19.23 -12.38
C LEU A 49 -2.88 19.68 -11.31
N GLY A 50 -2.46 20.59 -10.43
CA GLY A 50 -3.21 20.91 -9.20
C GLY A 50 -3.27 19.69 -8.29
N ASP A 51 -4.48 19.28 -7.91
CA ASP A 51 -4.72 18.10 -7.07
C ASP A 51 -4.91 16.80 -7.88
N MET A 52 -4.75 16.86 -9.20
CA MET A 52 -4.97 15.73 -10.11
C MET A 52 -3.67 15.20 -10.66
N VAL A 53 -3.57 13.87 -10.76
CA VAL A 53 -2.44 13.20 -11.41
C VAL A 53 -2.90 12.66 -12.75
N ILE A 54 -2.26 13.12 -13.81
CA ILE A 54 -2.60 12.75 -15.19
C ILE A 54 -1.49 11.88 -15.76
N GLY A 55 -1.88 10.86 -16.54
CA GLY A 55 -0.96 10.10 -17.36
C GLY A 55 -0.18 9.01 -16.63
N SER A 56 -0.21 8.96 -15.29
CA SER A 56 0.55 8.00 -14.48
C SER A 56 0.37 6.57 -14.98
N ARG A 57 1.47 5.84 -15.12
CA ARG A 57 1.46 4.42 -15.47
C ARG A 57 1.08 3.55 -14.28
N GLY A 58 1.52 3.95 -13.09
CA GLY A 58 1.20 3.27 -11.86
C GLY A 58 1.41 4.15 -10.64
N THR A 59 1.01 3.62 -9.50
CA THR A 59 1.21 4.23 -8.18
C THR A 59 2.05 3.28 -7.36
N VAL A 60 3.10 3.81 -6.76
CA VAL A 60 3.99 3.06 -5.87
C VAL A 60 3.82 3.61 -4.46
N GLU A 61 3.62 2.71 -3.52
CA GLU A 61 3.57 3.01 -2.10
C GLU A 61 4.67 2.22 -1.40
N VAL A 62 5.49 2.93 -0.63
CA VAL A 62 6.60 2.36 0.13
C VAL A 62 6.35 2.66 1.60
N ILE A 63 6.26 1.61 2.41
CA ILE A 63 5.99 1.68 3.85
C ILE A 63 7.17 1.10 4.62
N TRP A 64 7.71 1.86 5.56
CA TRP A 64 8.72 1.35 6.48
C TRP A 64 8.07 0.38 7.48
N VAL A 65 8.56 -0.87 7.50
CA VAL A 65 8.07 -1.90 8.40
C VAL A 65 8.89 -1.88 9.68
N ASN A 66 8.25 -1.55 10.80
CA ASN A 66 8.86 -1.55 12.11
C ASN A 66 7.91 -2.09 13.19
N ARG A 67 8.37 -2.11 14.44
CA ARG A 67 7.57 -2.60 15.57
C ARG A 67 6.27 -1.82 15.79
N ARG A 68 6.28 -0.50 15.54
CA ARG A 68 5.08 0.34 15.65
C ARG A 68 4.01 -0.07 14.63
N LEU A 69 4.41 -0.38 13.39
CA LEU A 69 3.49 -0.94 12.39
C LEU A 69 2.96 -2.32 12.81
N ALA A 70 3.84 -3.17 13.33
CA ALA A 70 3.46 -4.49 13.82
C ALA A 70 2.41 -4.42 14.95
N GLU A 71 2.61 -3.52 15.92
CA GLU A 71 1.67 -3.27 17.01
C GLU A 71 0.32 -2.78 16.47
N ALA A 72 0.32 -1.79 15.58
CA ALA A 72 -0.91 -1.28 14.97
C ALA A 72 -1.68 -2.37 14.20
N LEU A 73 -0.98 -3.19 13.41
CA LEU A 73 -1.59 -4.31 12.67
C LEU A 73 -2.16 -5.38 13.59
N SER A 74 -1.55 -5.65 14.74
CA SER A 74 -2.06 -6.63 15.71
C SER A 74 -3.31 -6.16 16.45
N ARG A 75 -3.55 -4.85 16.54
CA ARG A 75 -4.74 -4.26 17.15
C ARG A 75 -5.87 -4.04 16.14
N ALA A 76 -5.54 -3.89 14.86
CA ALA A 76 -6.51 -3.67 13.81
C ALA A 76 -7.49 -4.85 13.70
N GLN A 77 -8.78 -4.54 13.54
CA GLN A 77 -9.83 -5.56 13.39
C GLN A 77 -9.67 -6.37 12.10
N PHE A 78 -9.26 -5.71 11.01
CA PHE A 78 -9.08 -6.31 9.68
C PHE A 78 -7.77 -5.82 9.06
N PRO A 79 -6.61 -6.32 9.53
CA PRO A 79 -5.33 -5.86 9.01
C PRO A 79 -5.12 -6.33 7.56
N PRO A 80 -4.52 -5.49 6.68
CA PRO A 80 -4.17 -5.92 5.33
C PRO A 80 -3.18 -7.09 5.37
N GLN A 81 -3.59 -8.25 4.85
CA GLN A 81 -2.81 -9.48 4.97
C GLN A 81 -1.40 -9.35 4.37
N TRP A 82 -1.26 -8.63 3.25
CA TRP A 82 0.04 -8.44 2.60
C TRP A 82 1.05 -7.68 3.47
N LEU A 83 0.58 -6.81 4.39
CA LEU A 83 1.43 -6.12 5.37
C LEU A 83 1.76 -7.03 6.56
N VAL A 84 0.79 -7.83 7.02
CA VAL A 84 1.01 -8.85 8.06
C VAL A 84 2.13 -9.80 7.62
N ASP A 85 2.10 -10.25 6.37
CA ASP A 85 3.13 -11.11 5.77
C ASP A 85 4.53 -10.45 5.77
N GLN A 86 4.60 -9.11 5.69
CA GLN A 86 5.90 -8.42 5.78
C GLN A 86 6.36 -8.29 7.22
N VAL A 87 5.47 -7.95 8.16
CA VAL A 87 5.81 -7.83 9.59
C VAL A 87 6.37 -9.14 10.15
N GLN A 88 5.87 -10.29 9.73
CA GLN A 88 6.39 -11.60 10.14
C GLN A 88 7.89 -11.81 9.80
N LYS A 89 8.44 -11.01 8.88
CA LYS A 89 9.85 -11.08 8.47
C LYS A 89 10.74 -10.11 9.24
N LEU A 90 10.19 -9.30 10.16
CA LEU A 90 10.90 -8.23 10.85
C LEU A 90 12.09 -8.75 11.68
N ASP A 91 11.95 -9.93 12.30
CA ASP A 91 13.02 -10.54 13.10
C ASP A 91 14.14 -11.14 12.24
N SER A 92 13.89 -11.36 10.94
CA SER A 92 14.87 -11.85 9.97
C SER A 92 15.68 -10.71 9.32
N VAL A 93 15.46 -9.45 9.72
CA VAL A 93 16.14 -8.30 9.14
C VAL A 93 17.59 -8.24 9.65
N PRO A 94 18.59 -8.28 8.74
CA PRO A 94 19.99 -8.21 9.14
C PRO A 94 20.35 -6.82 9.70
N ARG A 95 21.36 -6.77 10.57
CA ARG A 95 21.87 -5.49 11.10
C ARG A 95 22.29 -4.55 9.97
N GLY A 96 22.02 -3.26 10.15
CA GLY A 96 22.32 -2.22 9.15
C GLY A 96 21.29 -2.10 8.02
N HIS A 97 20.29 -2.99 7.99
CA HIS A 97 19.20 -2.93 7.01
C HIS A 97 17.89 -2.54 7.69
N SER A 98 16.96 -2.06 6.87
CA SER A 98 15.57 -1.85 7.27
C SER A 98 14.63 -2.51 6.27
N LEU A 99 13.51 -3.02 6.78
CA LEU A 99 12.47 -3.66 5.99
C LEU A 99 11.48 -2.62 5.46
N PHE A 100 11.15 -2.72 4.18
CA PHE A 100 10.10 -1.93 3.55
C PHE A 100 9.09 -2.85 2.87
N ALA A 101 7.82 -2.52 3.01
CA ALA A 101 6.73 -3.11 2.26
C ALA A 101 6.42 -2.19 1.08
N VAL A 102 6.30 -2.77 -0.11
CA VAL A 102 6.07 -2.03 -1.35
C VAL A 102 4.79 -2.55 -1.99
N ALA A 103 3.88 -1.62 -2.28
CA ALA A 103 2.69 -1.87 -3.07
C ALA A 103 2.80 -1.11 -4.39
N VAL A 104 2.53 -1.81 -5.49
CA VAL A 104 2.51 -1.24 -6.82
C VAL A 104 1.13 -1.47 -7.41
N ARG A 105 0.42 -0.40 -7.76
CA ARG A 105 -0.86 -0.45 -8.48
C ARG A 105 -0.69 0.05 -9.90
N ALA A 106 -1.08 -0.75 -10.87
CA ALA A 106 -1.04 -0.38 -12.28
C ALA A 106 -2.27 0.45 -12.67
N ASN A 107 -2.05 1.66 -13.18
CA ASN A 107 -3.10 2.49 -13.80
C ASN A 107 -3.19 2.24 -15.32
N LYS A 108 -2.11 1.72 -15.89
CA LYS A 108 -1.93 1.22 -17.26
C LYS A 108 -1.04 -0.03 -17.17
N PRO A 109 -0.96 -0.87 -18.21
CA PRO A 109 -0.03 -1.99 -18.23
C PRO A 109 1.38 -1.57 -17.78
N PHE A 110 1.87 -2.24 -16.73
CA PHE A 110 3.08 -1.86 -16.01
C PHE A 110 3.93 -3.07 -15.71
N THR A 111 5.21 -3.00 -16.08
CA THR A 111 6.20 -4.00 -15.69
C THR A 111 7.01 -3.46 -14.52
N VAL A 112 6.96 -4.17 -13.40
CA VAL A 112 7.73 -3.86 -12.20
C VAL A 112 9.17 -4.30 -12.40
N ASP A 113 10.06 -3.33 -12.49
CA ASP A 113 11.51 -3.50 -12.56
C ASP A 113 12.14 -3.03 -11.25
N LEU A 114 12.58 -4.00 -10.45
CA LEU A 114 13.20 -3.75 -9.14
C LEU A 114 14.47 -2.89 -9.24
N ASN A 115 15.19 -2.91 -10.37
CA ASN A 115 16.40 -2.10 -10.55
C ASN A 115 16.09 -0.60 -10.69
N ARG A 116 14.83 -0.26 -11.01
CA ARG A 116 14.36 1.13 -11.06
C ARG A 116 13.92 1.62 -9.68
N LEU A 117 13.61 0.72 -8.75
CA LEU A 117 13.16 1.06 -7.40
C LEU A 117 14.34 1.54 -6.54
N ILE A 118 14.12 2.64 -5.83
CA ILE A 118 15.14 3.29 -5.01
C ILE A 118 14.54 3.50 -3.62
N ILE A 119 15.25 3.06 -2.59
CA ILE A 119 14.92 3.30 -1.18
C ILE A 119 16.24 3.57 -0.45
N GLY A 120 16.58 4.85 -0.29
CA GLY A 120 17.90 5.31 0.13
C GLY A 120 18.96 5.12 -0.95
N VAL A 121 19.06 3.90 -1.49
CA VAL A 121 19.94 3.48 -2.58
C VAL A 121 19.14 2.72 -3.65
N PRO A 122 19.65 2.60 -4.89
CA PRO A 122 19.07 1.69 -5.88
C PRO A 122 19.00 0.26 -5.35
N LEU A 123 17.83 -0.35 -5.46
CA LEU A 123 17.63 -1.73 -5.03
C LEU A 123 18.20 -2.71 -6.04
N ARG A 124 18.63 -3.85 -5.52
CA ARG A 124 19.06 -5.02 -6.29
C ARG A 124 18.11 -6.17 -6.02
N ARG A 125 18.01 -7.12 -6.94
CA ARG A 125 17.13 -8.30 -6.78
C ARG A 125 17.42 -9.11 -5.52
N GLU A 126 18.68 -9.20 -5.10
CA GLU A 126 19.11 -9.89 -3.88
C GLU A 126 18.49 -9.31 -2.59
N LEU A 127 18.01 -8.06 -2.66
CA LEU A 127 17.38 -7.36 -1.55
C LEU A 127 15.87 -7.61 -1.48
N LEU A 128 15.30 -8.33 -2.44
CA LEU A 128 13.91 -8.75 -2.42
C LEU A 128 13.72 -9.87 -1.39
N LEU A 129 12.82 -9.65 -0.42
CA LEU A 129 12.47 -10.64 0.60
C LEU A 129 11.23 -11.47 0.25
N THR A 130 10.35 -10.95 -0.59
CA THR A 130 9.26 -11.75 -1.15
C THR A 130 9.81 -12.59 -2.29
N ARG A 131 9.50 -13.88 -2.34
CA ARG A 131 9.92 -14.72 -3.48
C ARG A 131 9.33 -14.16 -4.78
N GLU A 132 10.13 -14.12 -5.85
CA GLU A 132 9.71 -13.55 -7.14
C GLU A 132 8.45 -14.23 -7.71
N ASP A 133 8.26 -15.54 -7.46
CA ASP A 133 7.07 -16.29 -7.88
C ASP A 133 5.76 -15.85 -7.19
N ARG A 134 5.86 -15.07 -6.11
CA ARG A 134 4.71 -14.47 -5.40
C ARG A 134 4.51 -12.99 -5.73
N MET A 135 5.38 -12.43 -6.57
CA MET A 135 5.32 -11.05 -7.01
C MET A 135 4.83 -11.01 -8.46
N LEU A 136 3.76 -10.27 -8.70
CA LEU A 136 3.37 -9.95 -10.07
C LEU A 136 4.36 -8.92 -10.62
N THR A 137 5.11 -9.31 -11.64
CA THR A 137 6.07 -8.44 -12.34
C THR A 137 5.44 -7.76 -13.54
N GLU A 138 4.48 -8.42 -14.19
CA GLU A 138 3.67 -7.86 -15.27
C GLU A 138 2.26 -7.61 -14.74
N LEU A 139 1.85 -6.35 -14.70
CA LEU A 139 0.57 -5.91 -14.18
C LEU A 139 -0.27 -5.32 -15.31
N SER A 140 -1.46 -5.85 -15.48
CA SER A 140 -2.54 -5.23 -16.24
C SER A 140 -3.11 -4.04 -15.48
N SER A 141 -3.85 -3.17 -16.19
CA SER A 141 -4.53 -2.05 -15.54
C SER A 141 -5.46 -2.52 -14.43
N GLY A 142 -5.33 -1.92 -13.24
CA GLY A 142 -6.08 -2.27 -12.04
C GLY A 142 -5.44 -3.35 -11.17
N GLU A 143 -4.43 -4.06 -11.66
CA GLU A 143 -3.74 -5.08 -10.87
C GLU A 143 -2.74 -4.45 -9.89
N GLU A 144 -2.45 -5.21 -8.83
CA GLU A 144 -1.55 -4.82 -7.76
C GLU A 144 -0.49 -5.89 -7.51
N SER A 145 0.72 -5.45 -7.16
CA SER A 145 1.80 -6.30 -6.70
C SER A 145 2.28 -5.85 -5.33
N PHE A 146 2.48 -6.79 -4.42
CA PHE A 146 2.90 -6.54 -3.04
C PHE A 146 4.15 -7.34 -2.71
N PHE A 147 5.19 -6.67 -2.22
CA PHE A 147 6.44 -7.34 -1.89
C PHE A 147 7.23 -6.62 -0.80
N GLY A 148 8.04 -7.38 -0.07
CA GLY A 148 8.97 -6.84 0.92
C GLY A 148 10.37 -6.71 0.35
N VAL A 149 11.09 -5.64 0.70
CA VAL A 149 12.48 -5.41 0.32
C VAL A 149 13.32 -5.00 1.53
N LEU A 150 14.59 -5.40 1.54
CA LEU A 150 15.60 -4.89 2.46
C LEU A 150 16.30 -3.71 1.81
N ALA A 151 16.32 -2.55 2.47
CA ALA A 151 17.21 -1.49 2.07
C ALA A 151 18.42 -1.46 3.03
N PRO A 152 19.66 -1.34 2.53
CA PRO A 152 20.88 -1.22 3.35
C PRO A 152 20.99 0.18 3.95
N VAL A 153 19.92 0.62 4.61
CA VAL A 153 19.80 1.87 5.33
C VAL A 153 19.22 1.58 6.70
N THR A 154 19.70 2.30 7.70
CA THR A 154 19.11 2.26 9.04
C THR A 154 18.17 3.44 9.20
N VAL A 155 16.87 3.17 9.18
CA VAL A 155 15.86 4.20 9.39
C VAL A 155 15.87 4.69 10.83
N LYS A 156 15.89 6.01 11.01
CA LYS A 156 15.75 6.65 12.33
C LYS A 156 14.46 7.48 12.37
N PRO A 157 13.75 7.56 13.50
CA PRO A 157 12.64 8.50 13.65
C PRO A 157 13.07 9.93 13.31
N GLY A 158 12.25 10.65 12.53
CA GLY A 158 12.57 11.99 12.05
C GLY A 158 13.54 12.07 10.86
N SER A 159 13.97 10.93 10.30
CA SER A 159 14.81 10.91 9.09
C SER A 159 13.99 11.06 7.81
N PHE A 160 14.66 11.50 6.75
CA PHE A 160 14.16 11.55 5.39
C PHE A 160 14.89 10.52 4.56
N ILE A 161 14.15 9.69 3.83
CA ILE A 161 14.71 8.63 3.00
C ILE A 161 14.27 8.90 1.56
N PRO A 162 15.22 9.08 0.62
CA PRO A 162 14.85 9.24 -0.78
C PRO A 162 14.25 7.93 -1.27
N VAL A 163 13.05 8.00 -1.83
CA VAL A 163 12.40 6.89 -2.51
C VAL A 163 12.15 7.25 -3.96
N GLY A 164 12.02 6.26 -4.83
CA GLY A 164 11.67 6.55 -6.21
C GLY A 164 11.60 5.35 -7.11
N TYR A 165 11.19 5.58 -8.34
CA TYR A 165 11.11 4.59 -9.39
C TYR A 165 11.60 5.19 -10.71
N GLY A 166 12.82 4.85 -11.12
CA GLY A 166 13.50 5.49 -12.25
C GLY A 166 13.74 6.98 -11.98
N GLU A 167 13.13 7.84 -12.78
CA GLU A 167 13.25 9.29 -12.67
C GLU A 167 12.25 9.89 -11.66
N ASP A 168 11.17 9.17 -11.32
CA ASP A 168 10.15 9.66 -10.40
C ASP A 168 10.64 9.51 -8.95
N ARG A 169 10.71 10.62 -8.21
CA ARG A 169 11.27 10.67 -6.85
C ARG A 169 10.24 11.19 -5.85
N ALA A 170 10.33 10.68 -4.63
CA ALA A 170 9.64 11.19 -3.47
C ALA A 170 10.52 11.05 -2.22
N GLU A 171 10.10 11.64 -1.12
CA GLU A 171 10.80 11.51 0.17
C GLU A 171 9.88 10.86 1.18
N LEU A 172 10.35 9.74 1.75
CA LEU A 172 9.72 9.17 2.92
C LEU A 172 10.14 9.97 4.14
N LYS A 173 9.18 10.70 4.73
CA LYS A 173 9.37 11.38 6.01
C LYS A 173 8.93 10.48 7.14
N VAL A 174 9.89 10.02 7.94
CA VAL A 174 9.60 9.16 9.08
C VAL A 174 9.22 10.03 10.26
N SER A 175 8.00 9.85 10.78
CA SER A 175 7.57 10.55 11.99
C SER A 175 8.50 10.28 13.18
N ARG A 176 8.59 11.24 14.10
CA ARG A 176 9.36 11.08 15.35
C ARG A 176 8.67 10.13 16.31
#